data_AF-A0A285CKN2-F1
#
_entry.id   AF-A0A285CKN2-F1
#
_cell.length_a   1.000
_cell.length_b   1.000
_cell.length_c   1.000
_cell.angle_alpha   90.00
_cell.angle_beta   90.00
_cell.angle_gamma   90.00
#
_symmetry.space_group_name_H-M   'P 1'
#
loop_
_entity.id
_entity.type
_entity.pdbx_description
1 polymer ?
#
loop_
_entity_poly.entity_id
_entity_poly.type
_entity_poly.pdbx_seq_one_letter_code
_entity_poly.pdbx_strand_id
1 'polypeptide(L)'
;MEPSILKIGDWTDQATKQLLQLAVNKKRKFDKFKRYHLLSVWCTVISAFLFLYYVNNTVIEPYSDSFQLMISAFVDHPYHLYMVLIVGGSFGGMNVLRKKRSKAEDEYHELRREIVDRSKDLWKHEEAWRKRHLVLDMMKKEFNINLYHETK
;
A
#
# COMPACT_ATOMS: atom_id res chain seq x y z
N MET A 1 5.30 -14.96 15.00
CA MET A 1 5.58 -13.73 15.77
C MET A 1 7.02 -13.36 15.49
N GLU A 2 7.36 -12.09 15.36
CA GLU A 2 8.71 -11.65 15.04
C GLU A 2 9.68 -12.03 16.18
N PRO A 3 10.89 -12.54 15.87
CA PRO A 3 11.87 -12.92 16.88
C PRO A 3 12.18 -11.80 17.87
N SER A 4 12.22 -10.55 17.40
CA SER A 4 12.52 -9.37 18.21
C SER A 4 11.43 -9.05 19.23
N ILE A 5 10.17 -9.35 18.90
CA ILE A 5 9.03 -9.19 19.83
C ILE A 5 9.03 -10.32 20.87
N LEU A 6 9.40 -11.54 20.47
CA LEU A 6 9.52 -12.68 21.40
C LEU A 6 10.63 -12.48 22.44
N LYS A 7 11.73 -11.83 22.05
CA LYS A 7 12.87 -11.50 22.91
C LYS A 7 12.62 -10.37 23.91
N ILE A 8 11.48 -9.67 23.83
CA ILE A 8 11.09 -8.71 24.86
C ILE A 8 10.94 -9.49 26.17
N GLY A 9 11.63 -9.07 27.24
CA GLY A 9 11.59 -9.81 28.49
C GLY A 9 10.25 -9.69 29.21
N ASP A 10 10.16 -10.34 30.38
CA ASP A 10 8.89 -10.64 31.05
C ASP A 10 8.17 -9.41 31.64
N TRP A 11 8.78 -8.22 31.56
CA TRP A 11 8.15 -6.95 31.92
C TRP A 11 7.14 -6.43 30.89
N THR A 12 6.95 -7.14 29.78
CA THR A 12 5.88 -6.89 28.81
C THR A 12 5.05 -8.16 28.70
N ASP A 13 3.76 -8.05 29.02
CA ASP A 13 2.85 -9.19 29.00
C ASP A 13 2.60 -9.70 27.57
N GLN A 14 2.09 -10.92 27.48
CA GLN A 14 1.85 -11.58 26.20
C GLN A 14 0.80 -10.87 25.34
N ALA A 15 -0.20 -10.21 25.94
CA ALA A 15 -1.22 -9.48 25.19
C ALA A 15 -0.61 -8.24 24.53
N THR A 16 0.26 -7.51 25.24
CA THR A 16 1.03 -6.40 24.67
C THR A 16 1.95 -6.86 23.53
N LYS A 17 2.63 -8.00 23.69
CA LYS A 17 3.45 -8.59 22.59
C LYS A 17 2.59 -8.92 21.35
N GLN A 18 1.38 -9.46 21.55
CA GLN A 18 0.44 -9.73 20.46
C GLN A 18 -0.05 -8.43 19.79
N LEU A 19 -0.32 -7.39 20.57
CA LEU A 19 -0.73 -6.08 20.05
C LEU A 19 0.37 -5.43 19.19
N LEU A 20 1.62 -5.51 19.65
CA LEU A 20 2.79 -5.05 18.88
C LEU A 20 2.97 -5.87 17.60
N GLN A 21 2.81 -7.19 17.67
CA GLN A 21 2.84 -8.05 16.48
C GLN A 21 1.76 -7.67 15.47
N LEU A 22 0.55 -7.39 15.95
CA LEU A 22 -0.55 -6.95 15.11
C LEU A 22 -0.20 -5.63 14.40
N ALA A 23 0.44 -4.68 15.10
CA ALA A 23 0.92 -3.44 14.50
C ALA A 23 1.94 -3.67 13.39
N VAL A 24 2.91 -4.59 13.59
CA VAL A 24 3.86 -5.00 12.55
C VAL A 24 3.14 -5.60 11.34
N ASN A 25 2.19 -6.51 11.58
CA ASN A 25 1.43 -7.16 10.51
C ASN A 25 0.63 -6.14 9.69
N LYS A 26 -0.04 -5.19 10.36
CA LYS A 26 -0.80 -4.12 9.69
C LYS A 26 0.13 -3.18 8.91
N LYS A 27 1.28 -2.81 9.48
CA LYS A 27 2.28 -1.99 8.78
C LYS A 27 2.78 -2.67 7.51
N ARG A 28 3.13 -3.96 7.57
CA ARG A 28 3.56 -4.73 6.38
C ARG A 28 2.46 -4.85 5.33
N LYS A 29 1.21 -5.06 5.75
CA LYS A 29 0.05 -5.09 4.85
C LYS A 29 -0.14 -3.76 4.13
N PHE A 30 -0.07 -2.64 4.87
CA PHE A 30 -0.09 -1.29 4.29
C PHE A 30 1.05 -1.07 3.29
N ASP A 31 2.29 -1.36 3.68
CA ASP A 31 3.46 -1.16 2.81
C ASP A 31 3.40 -2.03 1.55
N LYS A 32 2.87 -3.26 1.65
CA LYS A 32 2.61 -4.14 0.50
C LYS A 32 1.61 -3.51 -0.47
N PHE A 33 0.47 -3.03 0.02
CA PHE A 33 -0.51 -2.36 -0.85
C PHE A 33 0.00 -1.03 -1.41
N LYS A 34 0.82 -0.29 -0.65
CA LYS A 34 1.50 0.92 -1.15
C LYS A 34 2.39 0.60 -2.34
N ARG A 35 3.22 -0.45 -2.26
CA ARG A 35 4.08 -0.91 -3.37
C ARG A 35 3.26 -1.39 -4.56
N TYR A 36 2.26 -2.24 -4.35
CA TYR A 36 1.42 -2.76 -5.44
C TYR A 36 0.62 -1.68 -6.15
N HIS A 37 0.08 -0.71 -5.40
CA HIS A 37 -0.57 0.45 -6.00
C HIS A 37 0.40 1.24 -6.87
N LEU A 38 1.61 1.52 -6.37
CA LEU A 38 2.62 2.25 -7.14
C LEU A 38 3.04 1.51 -8.41
N LEU A 39 3.28 0.20 -8.33
CA LEU A 39 3.58 -0.64 -9.49
C LEU A 39 2.41 -0.63 -10.49
N SER A 40 1.17 -0.77 -10.01
CA SER A 40 -0.02 -0.72 -10.86
C SER A 40 -0.16 0.63 -11.57
N VAL A 41 0.13 1.75 -10.89
CA VAL A 41 0.12 3.08 -11.52
C VAL A 41 1.13 3.13 -12.66
N TRP A 42 2.38 2.71 -12.42
CA TRP A 42 3.42 2.71 -13.45
C TRP A 42 3.07 1.78 -14.62
N CYS A 43 2.57 0.57 -14.36
CA CYS A 43 2.12 -0.34 -15.41
C CYS A 43 0.99 0.29 -16.24
N THR A 44 -0.01 0.91 -15.62
CA THR A 44 -1.11 1.56 -16.34
C THR A 44 -0.62 2.73 -17.19
N VAL A 45 0.27 3.58 -16.65
CA VAL A 45 0.82 4.73 -17.39
C VAL A 45 1.66 4.28 -18.59
N ILE A 46 2.55 3.31 -18.39
CA ILE A 46 3.40 2.79 -19.47
C ILE A 46 2.54 2.10 -20.55
N SER A 47 1.59 1.26 -20.16
CA SER A 47 0.68 0.61 -21.11
C SER A 47 -0.17 1.61 -21.88
N ALA A 48 -0.68 2.65 -21.21
CA ALA A 48 -1.44 3.71 -21.88
C ALA A 48 -0.55 4.48 -22.88
N PHE A 49 0.69 4.82 -22.50
CA PHE A 49 1.62 5.50 -23.38
C PHE A 49 1.97 4.67 -24.63
N LEU A 50 2.31 3.39 -24.44
CA LEU A 50 2.61 2.47 -25.55
C LEU A 50 1.39 2.29 -26.47
N PHE A 51 0.20 2.19 -25.89
CA PHE A 51 -1.04 2.08 -26.66
C PHE A 51 -1.31 3.34 -27.49
N LEU A 52 -1.19 4.53 -26.89
CA LEU A 52 -1.37 5.80 -27.61
C LEU A 52 -0.33 5.95 -28.72
N TYR A 53 0.93 5.61 -28.47
CA TYR A 53 1.99 5.62 -29.48
C TYR A 53 1.69 4.65 -30.63
N TYR A 54 1.26 3.43 -30.32
CA TYR A 54 0.85 2.44 -31.31
C TYR A 54 -0.32 2.93 -32.17
N VAL A 55 -1.39 3.43 -31.54
CA VAL A 55 -2.57 3.96 -32.25
C VAL A 55 -2.21 5.17 -33.10
N ASN A 56 -1.30 6.03 -32.63
CA ASN A 56 -0.85 7.18 -33.38
C ASN A 56 -0.22 6.78 -34.72
N ASN A 57 0.72 5.85 -34.71
CA ASN A 57 1.44 5.43 -35.92
C ASN A 57 0.61 4.54 -36.85
N THR A 58 -0.36 3.77 -36.31
CA THR A 58 -1.13 2.79 -37.10
C THR A 58 -2.48 3.28 -37.57
N VAL A 59 -3.08 4.23 -36.85
CA VAL A 59 -4.44 4.73 -37.14
C VAL A 59 -4.45 6.23 -37.38
N ILE A 60 -3.84 7.04 -36.52
CA ILE A 60 -3.97 8.50 -36.60
C ILE A 60 -3.18 9.07 -37.78
N GLU A 61 -1.90 8.75 -37.89
CA GLU A 61 -1.04 9.27 -38.96
C GLU A 61 -1.49 8.79 -40.36
N PRO A 62 -1.79 7.50 -40.58
CA PRO A 62 -2.16 7.01 -41.93
C PRO A 62 -3.56 7.40 -42.39
N TYR A 63 -4.49 7.66 -41.47
CA TYR A 63 -5.89 7.98 -41.80
C TYR A 63 -6.30 9.39 -41.34
N SER A 64 -5.33 10.29 -41.18
CA SER A 64 -5.53 11.65 -40.67
C SER A 64 -6.51 12.49 -41.48
N ASP A 65 -6.75 12.14 -42.74
CA ASP A 65 -7.66 12.84 -43.65
C ASP A 65 -9.15 12.70 -43.31
N SER A 66 -9.55 11.62 -42.63
CA SER A 66 -10.97 11.38 -42.30
C SER A 66 -11.16 10.60 -41.00
N PHE A 67 -11.92 11.21 -40.09
CA PHE A 67 -12.30 10.58 -38.82
C PHE A 67 -13.07 9.27 -39.00
N GLN A 68 -13.88 9.14 -40.05
CA GLN A 68 -14.61 7.90 -40.34
C GLN A 68 -13.65 6.74 -40.68
N LEU A 69 -12.61 7.02 -41.47
CA LEU A 69 -11.60 6.02 -41.82
C LEU A 69 -10.78 5.61 -40.59
N MET A 70 -10.45 6.55 -39.70
CA MET A 70 -9.77 6.26 -38.44
C MET A 70 -10.57 5.30 -37.55
N ILE A 71 -11.87 5.55 -37.35
CA ILE A 71 -12.72 4.65 -36.55
C ILE A 71 -12.82 3.27 -37.20
N SER A 72 -13.01 3.23 -38.52
CA SER A 72 -13.09 1.96 -39.26
C SER A 72 -11.81 1.14 -39.06
N ALA A 73 -10.64 1.75 -39.28
CA ALA A 73 -9.34 1.09 -39.11
C ALA A 73 -9.09 0.64 -37.66
N PHE A 74 -9.52 1.42 -36.67
CA PHE A 74 -9.38 1.07 -35.26
C PHE A 74 -10.23 -0.16 -34.87
N VAL A 75 -11.45 -0.27 -35.39
CA VAL A 75 -12.38 -1.35 -35.06
C VAL A 75 -12.16 -2.61 -35.91
N ASP A 76 -11.57 -2.47 -37.10
CA ASP A 76 -11.27 -3.57 -38.03
C ASP A 76 -10.35 -4.64 -37.41
N HIS A 77 -9.53 -4.27 -36.42
CA HIS A 77 -8.62 -5.18 -35.77
C HIS A 77 -8.98 -5.40 -34.29
N PRO A 78 -9.35 -6.64 -33.87
CA PRO A 78 -9.80 -6.91 -32.50
C PRO A 78 -8.71 -6.67 -31.44
N TYR A 79 -7.43 -6.63 -31.85
CA TYR A 79 -6.31 -6.30 -30.98
C TYR A 79 -6.45 -4.93 -30.29
N HIS A 80 -6.99 -3.93 -30.99
CA HIS A 80 -7.19 -2.59 -30.44
C HIS A 80 -8.21 -2.62 -29.29
N LEU A 81 -9.28 -3.40 -29.43
CA LEU A 81 -10.27 -3.59 -28.36
C LEU A 81 -9.67 -4.31 -27.14
N TYR A 82 -8.85 -5.35 -27.34
CA TYR A 82 -8.16 -6.00 -26.23
C TYR A 82 -7.21 -5.05 -25.49
N MET A 83 -6.48 -4.20 -26.22
CA MET A 83 -5.63 -3.18 -25.60
C MET A 83 -6.43 -2.17 -24.77
N VAL A 84 -7.58 -1.70 -25.28
CA VAL A 84 -8.49 -0.83 -24.52
C VAL A 84 -8.97 -1.51 -23.25
N LEU A 85 -9.37 -2.79 -23.32
CA LEU A 85 -9.79 -3.56 -22.16
C LEU A 85 -8.65 -3.75 -21.14
N ILE A 86 -7.42 -3.99 -21.59
CA ILE A 86 -6.25 -4.11 -20.73
C ILE A 86 -5.96 -2.78 -20.02
N VAL A 87 -5.92 -1.67 -20.77
CA VAL A 87 -5.63 -0.35 -20.20
C VAL A 87 -6.75 0.08 -19.25
N GLY A 88 -8.01 -0.02 -19.67
CA GLY A 88 -9.18 0.29 -18.85
C GLY A 88 -9.30 -0.61 -17.61
N GLY A 89 -9.04 -1.91 -17.79
CA GLY A 89 -9.01 -2.88 -16.69
C GLY A 89 -7.89 -2.60 -15.69
N SER A 90 -6.70 -2.24 -16.17
CA SER A 90 -5.57 -1.87 -15.31
C SER A 90 -5.87 -0.59 -14.50
N PHE A 91 -6.52 0.40 -15.13
CA PHE A 91 -6.97 1.62 -14.46
C PHE A 91 -8.03 1.33 -13.38
N GLY A 92 -8.99 0.45 -13.69
CA GLY A 92 -9.96 -0.04 -12.70
C GLY A 92 -9.27 -0.77 -11.54
N GLY A 93 -8.34 -1.68 -11.84
CA GLY A 93 -7.56 -2.43 -10.85
C GLY A 93 -6.72 -1.52 -9.94
N MET A 94 -6.10 -0.50 -10.50
CA MET A 94 -5.36 0.53 -9.76
C MET A 94 -6.26 1.22 -8.72
N ASN A 95 -7.49 1.58 -9.08
CA ASN A 95 -8.45 2.18 -8.14
C ASN A 95 -8.88 1.22 -7.02
N VAL A 96 -9.02 -0.07 -7.30
CA VAL A 96 -9.27 -1.08 -6.27
C VAL A 96 -8.09 -1.18 -5.31
N LEU A 97 -6.85 -1.19 -5.82
CA LEU A 97 -5.64 -1.19 -4.99
C LEU A 97 -5.53 0.08 -4.14
N ARG A 98 -5.94 1.24 -4.69
CA ARG A 98 -5.99 2.51 -3.94
C ARG A 98 -6.91 2.40 -2.72
N LYS A 99 -8.12 1.85 -2.90
CA LYS A 99 -9.06 1.62 -1.80
C LYS A 99 -8.50 0.67 -0.75
N LYS A 100 -7.90 -0.45 -1.17
CA LYS A 100 -7.26 -1.43 -0.24
C LYS A 100 -6.10 -0.81 0.53
N ARG A 101 -5.29 0.02 -0.12
CA ARG A 101 -4.21 0.77 0.52
C ARG A 101 -4.76 1.71 1.59
N SER A 102 -5.75 2.55 1.27
CA SER A 102 -6.37 3.50 2.21
C SER A 102 -6.90 2.78 3.43
N LYS A 103 -7.67 1.70 3.24
CA LYS A 103 -8.19 0.91 4.36
C LYS A 103 -7.08 0.33 5.24
N ALA A 104 -6.00 -0.18 4.64
CA ALA A 104 -4.87 -0.72 5.40
C ALA A 104 -4.08 0.37 6.14
N GLU A 105 -4.03 1.58 5.58
CA GLU A 105 -3.45 2.78 6.20
C GLU A 105 -4.26 3.15 7.45
N ASP A 106 -5.58 3.29 7.31
CA ASP A 106 -6.49 3.62 8.42
C ASP A 106 -6.40 2.58 9.54
N GLU A 107 -6.49 1.28 9.20
CA GLU A 107 -6.38 0.17 10.15
C GLU A 107 -5.04 0.18 10.92
N TYR A 108 -3.94 0.58 10.26
CA TYR A 108 -2.61 0.68 10.86
C TYR A 108 -2.52 1.89 11.78
N HIS A 109 -2.98 3.06 11.33
CA HIS A 109 -2.92 4.30 12.11
C HIS A 109 -3.83 4.24 13.34
N GLU A 110 -5.01 3.65 13.23
CA GLU A 110 -5.91 3.42 14.35
C GLU A 110 -5.25 2.55 15.43
N LEU A 111 -4.70 1.40 15.05
CA LEU A 111 -4.02 0.51 16.00
C LEU A 111 -2.79 1.17 16.63
N ARG A 112 -2.03 1.93 15.83
CA ARG A 112 -0.88 2.68 16.32
C ARG A 112 -1.31 3.71 17.38
N ARG A 113 -2.39 4.45 17.14
CA ARG A 113 -2.96 5.40 18.11
C ARG A 113 -3.40 4.70 19.38
N GLU A 114 -4.12 3.59 19.26
CA GLU A 114 -4.54 2.79 20.42
C GLU A 114 -3.34 2.35 21.29
N ILE A 115 -2.24 1.91 20.67
CA ILE A 115 -1.02 1.51 21.41
C ILE A 115 -0.37 2.71 22.12
N VAL A 116 -0.34 3.88 21.48
CA VAL A 116 0.25 5.09 22.08
C VAL A 116 -0.59 5.58 23.25
N ASP A 117 -1.91 5.66 23.08
CA ASP A 117 -2.84 6.11 24.11
C ASP A 117 -2.83 5.17 25.33
N ARG A 118 -2.89 3.85 25.08
CA ARG A 118 -2.83 2.83 26.12
C ARG A 118 -1.41 2.54 26.62
N SER A 119 -0.39 3.30 26.20
CA SER A 119 0.99 3.02 26.60
C SER A 119 1.18 2.96 28.12
N LYS A 120 0.48 3.80 28.89
CA LYS A 120 0.51 3.75 30.37
C LYS A 120 -0.10 2.46 30.93
N ASP A 121 -1.15 1.96 30.28
CA ASP A 121 -1.85 0.73 30.69
C ASP A 121 -1.13 -0.54 30.26
N LEU A 122 -0.36 -0.50 29.17
CA LEU A 122 0.45 -1.64 28.69
C LEU A 122 1.67 -1.88 29.60
N TRP A 123 2.21 -0.83 30.22
CA TRP A 123 3.36 -0.92 31.12
C TRP A 123 3.05 -0.27 32.49
N LYS A 124 2.12 -0.87 33.24
CA LYS A 124 1.62 -0.35 34.53
C LYS A 124 2.66 -0.30 35.65
N HIS A 125 3.55 -1.30 35.68
CA HIS A 125 4.56 -1.40 36.73
C HIS A 125 5.72 -0.43 36.46
N GLU A 126 6.28 0.19 37.50
CA GLU A 126 7.34 1.19 37.38
C GLU A 126 8.58 0.66 36.64
N GLU A 127 8.97 -0.60 36.90
CA GLU A 127 10.07 -1.25 36.18
C GLU A 127 9.78 -1.43 34.68
N ALA A 128 8.54 -1.81 34.35
CA ALA A 128 8.08 -2.01 32.98
C ALA A 128 8.00 -0.66 32.25
N TRP A 129 7.47 0.37 32.92
CA TRP A 129 7.39 1.73 32.42
C TRP A 129 8.78 2.32 32.12
N ARG A 130 9.76 2.07 33.01
CA ARG A 130 11.15 2.50 32.82
C ARG A 130 11.79 1.80 31.63
N LYS A 131 11.47 0.52 31.38
CA LYS A 131 12.01 -0.28 30.26
C LYS A 131 11.23 -0.13 28.95
N ARG A 132 10.07 0.54 28.92
CA ARG A 132 9.24 0.63 27.70
C ARG A 132 9.97 1.26 26.51
N HIS A 133 10.87 2.21 26.77
CA HIS A 133 11.65 2.88 25.74
C HIS A 133 12.45 1.89 24.88
N LEU A 134 12.89 0.75 25.44
CA LEU A 134 13.57 -0.31 24.70
C LEU A 134 12.65 -0.92 23.64
N VAL A 135 11.37 -1.13 23.98
CA VAL A 135 10.35 -1.66 23.06
C VAL A 135 10.01 -0.63 22.00
N LEU A 136 9.80 0.64 22.39
CA LEU A 136 9.49 1.73 21.46
C LEU A 136 10.64 1.97 20.47
N ASP A 137 11.89 1.90 20.94
CA ASP A 137 13.09 2.03 20.11
C ASP A 137 13.26 0.85 19.16
N MET A 138 13.07 -0.39 19.64
CA MET A 138 13.06 -1.58 18.79
C MET A 138 12.00 -1.48 17.68
N MET A 139 10.76 -1.09 18.02
CA MET A 139 9.68 -0.93 17.04
C MET A 139 10.00 0.13 15.98
N LYS A 140 10.67 1.22 16.38
CA LYS A 140 11.11 2.27 15.47
C LYS A 140 12.26 1.80 14.57
N LYS A 141 13.28 1.16 15.13
CA LYS A 141 14.49 0.74 14.40
C LYS A 141 14.22 -0.43 13.44
N GLU A 142 13.50 -1.44 13.89
CA GLU A 142 13.35 -2.68 13.14
C GLU A 142 12.15 -2.68 12.19
N PHE A 143 11.06 -2.00 12.58
CA PHE A 143 9.81 -2.01 11.82
C PHE A 143 9.41 -0.64 11.28
N ASN A 144 10.18 0.41 11.56
CA ASN A 144 9.85 1.79 11.21
C ASN A 144 8.46 2.22 11.73
N ILE A 145 8.11 1.79 12.95
CA ILE A 145 6.87 2.14 13.63
C ILE A 145 7.22 3.04 14.81
N ASN A 146 6.88 4.32 14.71
CA ASN A 146 7.09 5.26 15.80
C ASN A 146 5.94 5.18 16.82
N LEU A 147 6.22 4.76 18.05
CA LEU A 147 5.23 4.66 19.14
C LEU A 147 5.45 5.70 20.26
N TYR A 148 6.32 6.69 20.05
CA TYR A 148 6.63 7.70 21.08
C TYR A 148 5.53 8.75 21.26
N HIS A 149 4.91 9.14 20.14
CA HIS A 149 3.89 10.19 20.11
C HIS A 149 2.83 9.86 19.08
N GLU A 150 1.60 10.28 19.34
CA GLU A 150 0.62 10.50 18.28
C GLU A 150 1.10 11.69 17.46
N THR A 151 1.99 11.45 16.50
CA THR A 151 2.27 12.46 15.48
C THR A 151 0.98 12.67 14.70
N LYS A 152 0.43 13.90 14.78
CA LYS A 152 -0.68 14.40 13.98
C LYS A 152 -0.39 14.26 12.48
#